data_AF-A0A160V7B2-F1
#
_entry.id   AF-A0A160V7B2-F1
#
_cell.length_a   1.000
_cell.length_b   1.000
_cell.length_c   1.000
_cell.angle_alpha   90.00
_cell.angle_beta   90.00
_cell.angle_gamma   90.00
#
_symmetry.space_group_name_H-M   'P 1'
#
loop_
_entity.id
_entity.type
_entity.pdbx_description
1 polymer ?
#
loop_
_entity_poly.entity_id
_entity_poly.type
_entity_poly.pdbx_seq_one_letter_code
_entity_poly.pdbx_strand_id
1 'polypeptide(L)'
;MYLHKGGRIGKAQAFMGSILSVKPILKLQNGEAHPVERPRNSERAMRRLVELTKELAPVRRLAVIHSTNPERMAVLKEQLTDLVPAGQIIEARFGSTLGTYIGPEALGVAVTQ
;
A
#
# COMPACT_ATOMS: atom_id res chain seq x y z
N MET A 1 -23.96 -13.40 8.27
CA MET A 1 -22.49 -13.28 8.07
C MET A 1 -22.26 -12.12 7.10
N TYR A 2 -21.91 -10.94 7.64
CA TYR A 2 -21.94 -9.66 6.94
C TYR A 2 -20.65 -9.40 6.17
N LEU A 3 -20.61 -9.74 4.88
CA LEU A 3 -19.58 -9.22 3.94
C LEU A 3 -19.97 -9.32 2.46
N HIS A 4 -21.28 -9.27 2.15
CA HIS A 4 -21.78 -9.26 0.77
C HIS A 4 -22.09 -7.85 0.19
N LYS A 5 -21.74 -6.76 0.90
CA LYS A 5 -22.08 -5.38 0.48
C LYS A 5 -20.87 -4.48 0.17
N GLY A 6 -19.75 -5.05 -0.21
CA GLY A 6 -18.59 -4.30 -0.68
C GLY A 6 -18.09 -4.85 -2.00
N GLY A 7 -18.69 -4.44 -3.13
CA GLY A 7 -18.25 -4.84 -4.49
C GLY A 7 -16.77 -4.55 -4.82
N ARG A 8 -16.06 -3.89 -3.89
CA ARG A 8 -14.61 -3.62 -3.89
C ARG A 8 -13.75 -4.86 -3.60
N ILE A 9 -14.26 -5.82 -2.80
CA ILE A 9 -13.51 -7.04 -2.41
C ILE A 9 -13.53 -8.08 -3.54
N GLY A 10 -14.62 -8.19 -4.29
CA GLY A 10 -14.76 -9.19 -5.36
C GLY A 10 -13.75 -9.03 -6.51
N LYS A 11 -13.34 -7.79 -6.84
CA LYS A 11 -12.31 -7.54 -7.87
C LYS A 11 -10.89 -7.71 -7.36
N ALA A 12 -10.62 -7.35 -6.10
CA ALA A 12 -9.36 -7.70 -5.44
C ALA A 12 -9.17 -9.23 -5.40
N GLN A 13 -10.27 -9.98 -5.22
CA GLN A 13 -10.29 -11.44 -5.24
C GLN A 13 -9.90 -12.03 -6.60
N ALA A 14 -10.27 -11.40 -7.71
CA ALA A 14 -9.86 -11.83 -9.06
C ALA A 14 -8.36 -11.66 -9.33
N PHE A 15 -7.70 -10.71 -8.65
CA PHE A 15 -6.24 -10.53 -8.72
C PHE A 15 -5.46 -11.50 -7.82
N MET A 16 -6.13 -12.22 -6.90
CA MET A 16 -5.49 -13.11 -5.92
C MET A 16 -4.78 -14.33 -6.52
N GLY A 17 -5.17 -14.78 -7.71
CA GLY A 17 -4.60 -15.98 -8.34
C GLY A 17 -3.13 -15.86 -8.80
N SER A 18 -2.60 -14.63 -8.95
CA SER A 18 -1.25 -14.39 -9.48
C SER A 18 -0.26 -13.72 -8.49
N ILE A 19 -0.69 -13.44 -7.26
CA ILE A 19 0.06 -12.61 -6.28
C ILE A 19 1.09 -13.43 -5.48
N LEU A 20 1.04 -14.76 -5.50
CA LEU A 20 1.82 -15.59 -4.57
C LEU A 20 3.35 -15.55 -4.78
N SER A 21 3.88 -15.01 -5.88
CA SER A 21 5.31 -15.07 -6.20
C SER A 21 5.96 -13.74 -6.54
N VAL A 22 5.19 -12.65 -6.62
CA VAL A 22 5.70 -11.31 -6.97
C VAL A 22 5.06 -10.32 -6.00
N LYS A 23 5.78 -9.27 -5.58
CA LYS A 23 5.25 -8.19 -4.73
C LYS A 23 4.72 -7.05 -5.62
N PRO A 24 3.50 -7.11 -6.20
CA PRO A 24 3.00 -6.05 -7.07
C PRO A 24 2.71 -4.78 -6.28
N ILE A 25 2.90 -3.64 -6.92
CA ILE A 25 2.35 -2.36 -6.44
C ILE A 25 0.94 -2.24 -7.01
N LEU A 26 -0.04 -2.12 -6.12
CA LEU A 26 -1.44 -1.95 -6.48
C LEU A 26 -1.88 -0.53 -6.17
N LYS A 27 -2.58 0.10 -7.11
CA LYS A 27 -3.27 1.36 -6.89
C LYS A 27 -4.76 1.06 -6.71
N LEU A 28 -5.31 1.47 -5.58
CA LEU A 28 -6.74 1.45 -5.33
C LEU A 28 -7.32 2.81 -5.74
N GLN A 29 -8.18 2.82 -6.77
CA GLN A 29 -8.86 4.03 -7.25
C GLN A 29 -10.34 3.71 -7.46
N ASN A 30 -11.24 4.55 -6.92
CA ASN A 30 -12.69 4.36 -7.00
C ASN A 30 -13.19 2.99 -6.49
N GLY A 31 -12.44 2.37 -5.58
CA GLY A 31 -12.75 1.04 -5.05
C GLY A 31 -12.32 -0.13 -5.95
N GLU A 32 -11.58 0.15 -7.03
CA GLU A 32 -11.00 -0.84 -7.92
C GLU A 32 -9.48 -0.91 -7.71
N ALA A 33 -8.96 -2.14 -7.64
CA ALA A 33 -7.53 -2.40 -7.54
C ALA A 33 -6.95 -2.56 -8.96
N HIS A 34 -5.99 -1.72 -9.30
CA HIS A 34 -5.26 -1.78 -10.56
C HIS A 34 -3.78 -2.10 -10.29
N PRO A 35 -3.19 -3.08 -10.97
CA PRO A 35 -1.76 -3.31 -10.91
C PRO A 35 -1.03 -2.15 -11.58
N VAL A 36 -0.06 -1.56 -10.89
CA VAL A 36 0.80 -0.50 -11.43
C VAL A 36 2.09 -1.10 -11.94
N GLU A 37 2.79 -1.83 -11.08
CA GLU A 37 4.08 -2.43 -11.42
C GLU A 37 4.28 -3.75 -10.66
N ARG A 38 5.17 -4.59 -11.18
CA ARG A 38 5.58 -5.86 -10.57
C ARG A 38 7.10 -5.87 -10.34
N PRO A 39 7.61 -5.15 -9.32
CA PRO A 39 9.05 -5.15 -9.00
C PRO A 39 9.54 -6.55 -8.62
N ARG A 40 10.77 -6.88 -9.02
CA ARG A 40 11.41 -8.19 -8.77
C ARG A 40 11.98 -8.32 -7.34
N ASN A 41 12.18 -7.22 -6.62
CA ASN A 41 12.69 -7.23 -5.24
C ASN A 41 12.00 -6.14 -4.39
N SER A 42 12.12 -6.25 -3.06
CA SER A 42 11.44 -5.36 -2.11
C SER A 42 12.01 -3.94 -2.08
N GLU A 43 13.31 -3.77 -2.32
CA GLU A 43 13.93 -2.43 -2.31
C GLU A 43 13.43 -1.59 -3.48
N ARG A 44 13.37 -2.17 -4.68
CA ARG A 44 12.81 -1.53 -5.86
C ARG A 44 11.32 -1.23 -5.68
N ALA A 45 10.58 -2.13 -5.04
CA ALA A 45 9.18 -1.89 -4.71
C ALA A 45 9.00 -0.69 -3.78
N MET A 46 9.85 -0.57 -2.74
CA MET A 46 9.85 0.57 -1.83
C MET A 46 10.14 1.88 -2.56
N ARG A 47 11.23 1.94 -3.33
CA ARG A 47 11.61 3.15 -4.09
C ARG A 47 10.49 3.58 -5.02
N ARG A 48 9.90 2.63 -5.75
CA ARG A 48 8.80 2.92 -6.67
C ARG A 48 7.54 3.38 -5.94
N LEU A 49 7.24 2.82 -4.77
CA LEU A 49 6.12 3.26 -3.94
C LEU A 49 6.29 4.73 -3.51
N VAL A 50 7.51 5.14 -3.15
CA VAL A 50 7.83 6.53 -2.81
C VAL A 50 7.68 7.45 -4.01
N GLU A 51 8.25 7.08 -5.17
CA GLU A 51 8.10 7.85 -6.42
C GLU A 51 6.63 8.05 -6.78
N LEU A 52 5.84 6.98 -6.81
CA LEU A 52 4.41 7.03 -7.11
C LEU A 52 3.65 7.91 -6.10
N THR A 53 4.06 7.93 -4.84
CA THR A 53 3.44 8.80 -3.84
C THR A 53 3.79 10.27 -4.10
N LYS A 54 5.04 10.55 -4.47
CA LYS A 54 5.51 11.90 -4.81
C LYS A 54 4.85 12.43 -6.09
N GLU A 55 4.60 11.57 -7.07
CA GLU A 55 3.84 11.89 -8.31
C GLU A 55 2.38 12.32 -8.02
N LEU A 56 1.82 12.01 -6.85
CA LEU A 56 0.45 12.37 -6.46
C LEU A 56 0.34 13.72 -5.73
N ALA A 57 1.45 14.47 -5.62
CA ALA A 57 1.43 15.81 -5.04
C ALA A 57 0.49 16.78 -5.82
N PRO A 58 -0.18 17.74 -5.14
CA PRO A 58 -0.12 18.00 -3.70
C PRO A 58 -0.90 16.95 -2.88
N VAL A 59 -0.32 16.52 -1.76
CA VAL A 59 -0.93 15.54 -0.85
C VAL A 59 -1.40 16.26 0.41
N ARG A 60 -2.69 16.17 0.74
CA ARG A 60 -3.28 16.78 1.94
C ARG A 60 -3.12 15.89 3.18
N ARG A 61 -3.27 14.58 3.03
CA ARG A 61 -3.04 13.60 4.10
C ARG A 61 -2.35 12.37 3.55
N LEU A 62 -1.47 11.81 4.38
CA LEU A 62 -0.66 10.65 4.06
C LEU A 62 -0.74 9.65 5.22
N ALA A 63 -0.93 8.38 4.88
CA ALA A 63 -0.80 7.27 5.80
C ALA A 63 0.18 6.23 5.24
N VAL A 64 1.04 5.70 6.10
CA VAL A 64 1.89 4.54 5.83
C VAL A 64 1.32 3.33 6.54
N ILE A 65 1.28 2.20 5.84
CA ILE A 65 0.66 0.97 6.31
C ILE A 65 1.67 -0.16 6.23
N HIS A 66 1.79 -0.96 7.28
CA HIS A 66 2.72 -2.10 7.30
C HIS A 66 2.01 -3.39 7.75
N SER A 67 2.54 -4.54 7.37
CA SER A 67 2.02 -5.84 7.82
C SER A 67 2.72 -6.27 9.11
N THR A 68 3.97 -6.72 9.01
CA THR A 68 4.73 -7.30 10.13
C THR A 68 6.06 -6.60 10.40
N ASN A 69 6.46 -5.62 9.57
CA ASN A 69 7.79 -4.99 9.65
C ASN A 69 7.68 -3.47 9.93
N PRO A 70 7.70 -3.03 11.20
CA PRO A 70 7.60 -1.61 11.57
C PRO A 70 8.87 -0.81 11.23
N GLU A 71 10.04 -1.44 11.19
CA GLU A 71 11.30 -0.75 10.83
C GLU A 71 11.27 -0.28 9.37
N ARG A 72 10.81 -1.14 8.46
CA ARG A 72 10.60 -0.76 7.06
C ARG A 72 9.56 0.35 6.90
N MET A 73 8.54 0.37 7.75
CA MET A 73 7.56 1.47 7.76
C MET A 73 8.22 2.79 8.16
N ALA A 74 9.10 2.78 9.17
CA ALA A 74 9.83 3.98 9.57
C ALA A 74 10.70 4.54 8.43
N VAL A 75 11.40 3.66 7.71
CA VAL A 75 12.18 4.05 6.50
C VAL A 75 11.28 4.65 5.41
N LEU A 76 10.12 4.03 5.14
CA LEU A 76 9.14 4.57 4.18
C LEU A 76 8.62 5.94 4.62
N LYS A 77 8.30 6.10 5.89
CA LYS A 77 7.81 7.35 6.48
C LYS A 77 8.83 8.47 6.31
N GLU A 78 10.10 8.21 6.62
CA GLU A 78 11.20 9.17 6.48
C GLU A 78 11.31 9.67 5.04
N GLN A 79 11.26 8.78 4.05
CA GLN A 79 11.35 9.13 2.62
C GLN A 79 10.16 9.95 2.09
N LEU A 80 9.06 10.01 2.84
CA LEU A 80 7.85 10.75 2.46
C LEU A 80 7.66 12.06 3.26
N THR A 81 8.60 12.39 4.16
CA THR A 81 8.54 13.62 4.95
C THR A 81 8.63 14.90 4.10
N ASP A 82 9.20 14.81 2.90
CA ASP A 82 9.22 15.89 1.91
C ASP A 82 7.81 16.29 1.43
N LEU A 83 6.83 15.38 1.49
CA LEU A 83 5.46 15.62 1.03
C LEU A 83 4.57 16.17 2.13
N VAL A 84 4.72 15.62 3.34
CA VAL A 84 3.90 15.94 4.51
C VAL A 84 4.80 15.84 5.75
N PRO A 85 4.74 16.79 6.71
CA PRO A 85 5.53 16.71 7.94
C PRO A 85 5.38 15.37 8.65
N ALA A 86 6.47 14.81 9.17
CA ALA A 86 6.48 13.47 9.78
C ALA A 86 5.41 13.26 10.86
N GLY A 87 5.10 14.30 11.65
CA GLY A 87 4.08 14.27 12.70
C GLY A 87 2.63 14.23 12.19
N GLN A 88 2.41 14.43 10.90
CA GLN A 88 1.09 14.35 10.25
C GLN A 88 0.91 13.06 9.44
N ILE A 89 1.96 12.24 9.30
CA ILE A 89 1.89 10.95 8.63
C ILE A 89 1.27 9.93 9.58
N ILE A 90 0.11 9.39 9.20
CA ILE A 90 -0.61 8.38 9.97
C ILE A 90 0.08 7.03 9.80
N GLU A 91 0.36 6.36 10.89
CA GLU A 91 0.90 4.99 10.89
C GLU A 91 -0.25 4.01 11.11
N ALA A 92 -0.33 2.98 10.27
CA ALA A 92 -1.35 1.95 10.37
C ALA A 92 -0.77 0.57 10.10
N ARG A 93 -1.51 -0.46 10.55
CA ARG A 93 -1.19 -1.86 10.27
C ARG A 93 -2.25 -2.47 9.38
N PHE A 94 -1.85 -3.31 8.43
CA PHE A 94 -2.80 -4.11 7.66
C PHE A 94 -3.56 -5.07 8.60
N GLY A 95 -4.89 -5.10 8.46
CA GLY A 95 -5.71 -6.08 9.17
C GLY A 95 -5.38 -7.51 8.76
N SER A 96 -5.67 -8.48 9.63
CA SER A 96 -5.37 -9.91 9.45
C SER A 96 -5.84 -10.45 8.11
N THR A 97 -7.02 -10.01 7.64
CA THR A 97 -7.56 -10.38 6.34
C THR A 97 -6.65 -9.94 5.18
N LEU A 98 -6.20 -8.69 5.16
CA LEU A 98 -5.31 -8.19 4.09
C LEU A 98 -3.90 -8.76 4.19
N GLY A 99 -3.37 -8.92 5.41
CA GLY A 99 -2.04 -9.44 5.68
C GLY A 99 -1.80 -10.84 5.09
N THR A 100 -2.81 -11.71 5.12
CA THR A 100 -2.75 -13.04 4.50
C THR A 100 -2.63 -12.97 2.97
N TYR A 101 -3.14 -11.91 2.33
CA TYR A 101 -3.17 -11.78 0.87
C TYR A 101 -1.95 -11.06 0.29
N ILE A 102 -1.45 -10.02 0.98
CA ILE A 102 -0.29 -9.22 0.54
C ILE A 102 1.04 -9.79 1.02
N GLY A 103 0.99 -10.75 1.93
CA GLY A 103 2.14 -11.45 2.49
C GLY A 103 2.81 -10.73 3.68
N PRO A 104 3.73 -11.45 4.35
CA PRO A 104 4.56 -10.86 5.39
C PRO A 104 5.44 -9.74 4.82
N GLU A 105 5.75 -8.74 5.64
CA GLU A 105 6.55 -7.56 5.27
C GLU A 105 5.96 -6.60 4.23
N ALA A 106 4.69 -6.75 3.86
CA ALA A 106 4.04 -5.83 2.95
C ALA A 106 3.99 -4.40 3.52
N LEU A 107 4.07 -3.44 2.60
CA LEU A 107 4.00 -2.00 2.86
C LEU A 107 2.96 -1.38 1.94
N GLY A 108 2.33 -0.31 2.40
CA GLY A 108 1.36 0.44 1.64
C GLY A 108 1.40 1.92 2.00
N VAL A 109 0.89 2.72 1.08
CA VAL A 109 0.68 4.15 1.28
C VAL A 109 -0.76 4.46 0.90
N ALA A 110 -1.41 5.29 1.70
CA ALA A 110 -2.70 5.88 1.37
C ALA A 110 -2.57 7.41 1.37
N VAL A 111 -3.05 8.04 0.32
CA VAL A 111 -3.05 9.51 0.18
C VAL A 111 -4.46 10.05 -0.02
N THR A 112 -4.70 11.25 0.47
CA THR A 112 -5.86 12.06 0.06
C THR A 112 -5.35 13.40 -0.48
N GLN A 113 -5.81 13.76 -1.68
CA GLN A 113 -5.63 15.10 -2.25
C GLN A 113 -6.65 16.07 -1.65
#